data_AF-A0A4Z1J0R2-F1
#
_entry.id   AF-A0A4Z1J0R2-F1
#
_cell.length_a   1.000
_cell.length_b   1.000
_cell.length_c   1.000
_cell.angle_alpha   90.00
_cell.angle_beta   90.00
_cell.angle_gamma   90.00
#
_symmetry.space_group_name_H-M   'P 1'
#
loop_
_entity.id
_entity.type
_entity.pdbx_description
1 polymer ?
#
loop_
_entity_poly.entity_id
_entity_poly.type
_entity_poly.pdbx_seq_one_letter_code
_entity_poly.pdbx_strand_id
1 'polypeptide(L)'
;MSFISESIIPDCRIKPARKRIIICCDGTWQSAVSGKENCPSNVTRLCRAINSVAQDPNDGENWQQVVWYDSGVGTTSTGLGPGLEGAIGQGLEGNVIEAYNFCVLNWSPGDKIMCFGFSRGAYTARTIAGLISDIGICSKRQLQQFPDLWKLYKQKKSGDDETRKRFYGSALYYGWREGRVADPQPNPGDRPDGGLVWDIKAHGEWASEESMEVEVVGVFDTVGALGLPEVFGMELPKWTTISDKPEWHNVELSANIKHAFQALALDEHREAFTPTLYYIKKPEDFTDAEIEAQRTISDNAHAEWYDMCFTPHPSFEKMRDLAKIRDEATEKVVKMEENNKMKKALSTGEKVLEQVWFPGYHIHIGGGSSDTLLNKDNMEEMSNITLAWMLDQIEKYVSIDREVIKEDGYDRQGKFAQLNNERQVHLDREKEREKEGWGQWMWRNGKWAASKVAHPLTEEKNIHYEDRRHAWGLGDLNDSFTTMYKANGSKPRTPGRYALDKKGNKLGETHEYIHPTTGFRVQQLNKKAEEARIQKDHRNHKNWEDLKYRPIGVKDDEYKRQKKVNKQGKVTAYEYVFKYKDCTETLPEWRLGDANCYERLAIEGSAAYDHVDELDRTLETGIKTVRLAF
;
A
#
# COMPACT_ATOMS: atom_id res chain seq x y z
N MET A 1 28.15 39.87 2.61
CA MET A 1 28.56 39.90 4.03
C MET A 1 28.87 38.47 4.45
N SER A 2 30.08 38.21 4.93
CA SER A 2 30.48 36.90 5.44
C SER A 2 30.05 36.82 6.92
N PHE A 3 29.09 35.97 7.24
CA PHE A 3 28.61 35.72 8.60
C PHE A 3 29.31 34.50 9.22
N ILE A 4 30.61 34.34 9.01
CA ILE A 4 31.35 33.18 9.52
C ILE A 4 32.16 33.63 10.73
N SER A 5 31.69 33.27 11.92
CA SER A 5 32.44 33.39 13.17
C SER A 5 33.39 32.20 13.29
N GLU A 6 34.70 32.44 13.29
CA GLU A 6 35.73 31.39 13.39
C GLU A 6 35.79 30.68 14.76
N SER A 7 35.08 31.20 15.77
CA SER A 7 35.13 30.73 17.16
C SER A 7 34.06 29.68 17.53
N ILE A 8 33.21 29.28 16.60
CA ILE A 8 32.17 28.26 16.83
C ILE A 8 32.50 27.10 15.88
N ILE A 9 32.74 25.89 16.41
CA ILE A 9 32.69 24.69 15.55
C ILE A 9 31.26 24.65 15.03
N PRO A 10 31.03 24.91 13.73
CA PRO A 10 29.67 24.99 13.26
C PRO A 10 29.06 23.59 13.36
N ASP A 11 27.85 23.47 13.92
CA ASP A 11 27.15 22.20 14.12
C ASP A 11 27.06 21.36 12.83
N CYS A 12 27.23 22.00 11.66
CA CYS A 12 27.36 21.34 10.36
C CYS A 12 28.58 20.39 10.23
N ARG A 13 29.52 20.40 11.19
CA ARG A 13 30.66 19.46 11.25
C ARG A 13 30.42 18.27 12.18
N ILE A 14 29.32 18.24 12.92
CA ILE A 14 28.94 17.10 13.76
C ILE A 14 28.30 16.04 12.86
N LYS A 15 28.75 14.78 12.97
CA LYS A 15 28.14 13.68 12.23
C LYS A 15 26.69 13.52 12.69
N PRO A 16 25.69 13.68 11.80
CA PRO A 16 24.29 13.57 12.19
C PRO A 16 24.00 12.13 12.64
N ALA A 17 23.09 11.99 13.61
CA ALA A 17 22.51 10.69 13.91
C ALA A 17 21.81 10.15 12.66
N ARG A 18 22.02 8.86 12.38
CA ARG A 18 21.36 8.19 11.26
C ARG A 18 19.86 8.11 11.50
N LYS A 19 19.09 8.23 10.43
CA LYS A 19 17.63 8.27 10.46
C LYS A 19 17.01 7.21 9.58
N ARG A 20 15.89 6.69 10.06
CA ARG A 20 14.87 5.99 9.31
C ARG A 20 13.72 6.97 9.12
N ILE A 21 13.57 7.51 7.92
CA ILE A 21 12.52 8.45 7.55
C ILE A 21 11.32 7.65 7.08
N ILE A 22 10.24 7.66 7.86
CA ILE A 22 9.09 6.78 7.67
C ILE A 22 7.88 7.64 7.28
N ILE A 23 7.36 7.38 6.09
CA ILE A 23 6.21 8.07 5.51
C ILE A 23 5.00 7.16 5.63
N CYS A 24 3.96 7.58 6.36
CA CYS A 24 2.72 6.82 6.56
C CYS A 24 1.55 7.57 5.95
N CYS A 25 0.92 7.01 4.91
CA CYS A 25 -0.19 7.63 4.18
C CYS A 25 -1.47 6.82 4.39
N ASP A 26 -2.46 7.38 5.07
CA ASP A 26 -3.73 6.70 5.33
C ASP A 26 -4.73 6.81 4.17
N GLY A 27 -5.78 5.97 4.21
CA GLY A 27 -6.90 6.06 3.28
C GLY A 27 -7.78 7.30 3.55
N THR A 28 -8.42 7.84 2.51
CA THR A 28 -9.36 8.95 2.69
C THR A 28 -10.51 8.59 3.63
N TRP A 29 -10.92 9.57 4.45
CA TRP A 29 -11.91 9.45 5.53
C TRP A 29 -11.46 8.61 6.74
N GLN A 30 -10.21 8.15 6.80
CA GLN A 30 -9.64 7.38 7.92
C GLN A 30 -8.88 8.23 8.95
N SER A 31 -9.12 9.54 8.97
CA SER A 31 -8.33 10.50 9.76
C SER A 31 -8.35 10.25 11.26
N ALA A 32 -7.24 9.71 11.76
CA ALA A 32 -6.95 9.56 13.19
C ALA A 32 -6.70 10.88 13.93
N VAL A 33 -6.66 12.00 13.20
CA VAL A 33 -6.39 13.35 13.71
C VAL A 33 -7.54 14.32 13.39
N SER A 34 -8.74 13.80 13.12
CA SER A 34 -9.91 14.66 12.98
C SER A 34 -10.53 14.95 14.34
N GLY A 35 -11.25 16.06 14.49
CA GLY A 35 -12.05 16.34 15.70
C GLY A 35 -13.26 15.41 15.87
N LYS A 36 -13.33 14.29 15.14
CA LYS A 36 -14.41 13.30 15.18
C LYS A 36 -13.84 11.94 15.61
N GLU A 37 -14.62 11.18 16.38
CA GLU A 37 -14.26 9.80 16.71
C GLU A 37 -14.11 8.96 15.43
N ASN A 38 -13.03 8.17 15.37
CA ASN A 38 -12.76 7.24 14.28
C ASN A 38 -12.10 5.96 14.81
N CYS A 39 -12.25 4.86 14.08
CA CYS A 39 -11.49 3.64 14.33
C CYS A 39 -10.15 3.74 13.60
N PRO A 40 -8.99 3.47 14.25
CA PRO A 40 -7.70 3.61 13.60
C PRO A 40 -7.48 2.53 12.52
N SER A 41 -7.03 2.93 11.33
CA SER A 41 -6.56 1.99 10.32
C SER A 41 -5.28 1.29 10.75
N ASN A 42 -4.88 0.23 10.03
CA ASN A 42 -3.59 -0.44 10.21
C ASN A 42 -2.40 0.48 9.96
N VAL A 43 -2.52 1.49 9.09
CA VAL A 43 -1.46 2.51 8.92
C VAL A 43 -1.34 3.38 10.16
N THR A 44 -2.48 3.79 10.73
CA THR A 44 -2.50 4.55 12.00
C THR A 44 -1.94 3.71 13.14
N ARG A 45 -2.37 2.44 13.27
CA ARG A 45 -1.89 1.50 14.31
C ARG A 45 -0.39 1.30 14.20
N LEU A 46 0.11 1.05 12.98
CA LEU A 46 1.56 0.97 12.71
C LEU A 46 2.28 2.26 13.11
N CYS A 47 1.80 3.42 12.65
CA CYS A 47 2.42 4.72 12.94
C CYS A 47 2.55 4.99 14.44
N ARG A 48 1.53 4.66 15.23
CA ARG A 48 1.51 4.85 16.69
C ARG A 48 2.42 3.88 17.43
N ALA A 49 2.74 2.75 16.82
CA ALA A 49 3.60 1.72 17.41
C ALA A 49 5.08 1.87 17.01
N ILE A 50 5.48 2.85 16.21
CA ILE A 50 6.91 3.03 15.85
C ILE A 50 7.68 3.65 17.03
N ASN A 51 8.75 2.99 17.46
CA ASN A 51 9.67 3.55 18.46
C ASN A 51 10.39 4.80 17.93
N SER A 52 10.68 5.80 18.75
CA SER A 52 11.41 6.99 18.28
C SER A 52 12.90 6.72 17.96
N VAL A 53 13.47 5.66 18.53
CA VAL A 53 14.86 5.24 18.34
C VAL A 53 14.90 3.72 18.17
N ALA A 54 15.74 3.24 17.27
CA ALA A 54 16.00 1.83 17.02
C ALA A 54 17.51 1.58 16.99
N GLN A 55 17.96 0.50 17.62
CA GLN A 55 19.31 0.01 17.35
C GLN A 55 19.30 -0.71 16.00
N ASP A 56 20.18 -0.33 15.07
CA ASP A 56 20.26 -1.02 13.78
C ASP A 56 21.02 -2.35 13.94
N PRO A 57 20.47 -3.47 13.45
CA PRO A 57 21.09 -4.78 13.66
C PRO A 57 22.41 -4.96 12.89
N ASN A 58 22.68 -4.14 11.87
CA ASN A 58 23.87 -4.30 11.03
C ASN A 58 25.10 -3.60 11.61
N ASP A 59 24.91 -2.44 12.25
CA ASP A 59 26.02 -1.65 12.81
C ASP A 59 25.96 -1.46 14.33
N GLY A 60 24.85 -1.80 14.98
CA GLY A 60 24.67 -1.68 16.43
C GLY A 60 24.49 -0.24 16.92
N GLU A 61 24.39 0.74 16.01
CA GLU A 61 24.20 2.14 16.35
C GLU A 61 22.73 2.47 16.61
N ASN A 62 22.48 3.55 17.36
CA ASN A 62 21.13 4.06 17.59
C ASN A 62 20.72 4.98 16.45
N TRP A 63 19.72 4.55 15.68
CA TRP A 63 19.12 5.30 14.60
C TRP A 63 17.81 5.93 15.08
N GLN A 64 17.61 7.20 14.73
CA GLN A 64 16.33 7.86 14.95
C GLN A 64 15.30 7.34 13.95
N GLN A 65 14.04 7.17 14.37
CA GLN A 65 12.94 6.87 13.46
C GLN A 65 12.01 8.09 13.41
N VAL A 66 12.06 8.81 12.29
CA VAL A 66 11.34 10.07 12.10
C VAL A 66 10.12 9.80 11.24
N VAL A 67 8.93 9.97 11.82
CA VAL A 67 7.67 9.63 11.18
C VAL A 67 6.97 10.87 10.65
N TRP A 68 6.51 10.80 9.40
CA TRP A 68 5.55 11.73 8.81
C TRP A 68 4.26 10.97 8.52
N TYR A 69 3.14 11.50 9.00
CA TYR A 69 1.83 10.87 8.85
C TYR A 69 0.88 11.81 8.09
N ASP A 70 0.23 11.26 7.06
CA ASP A 70 -0.84 11.89 6.30
C ASP A 70 -2.15 11.15 6.57
N SER A 71 -3.17 11.89 7.02
CA SER A 71 -4.53 11.38 7.26
C SER A 71 -5.33 11.14 5.98
N GLY A 72 -4.77 11.47 4.81
CA GLY A 72 -5.34 11.24 3.49
C GLY A 72 -6.16 12.41 2.95
N VAL A 73 -6.28 12.48 1.61
CA VAL A 73 -6.98 13.56 0.88
C VAL A 73 -8.43 13.72 1.36
N GLY A 74 -8.86 14.94 1.71
CA GLY A 74 -10.22 15.29 2.14
C GLY A 74 -10.46 15.34 3.65
N THR A 75 -9.40 15.33 4.46
CA THR A 75 -9.49 15.29 5.95
C THR A 75 -9.05 16.59 6.64
N THR A 76 -8.54 17.57 5.90
CA THR A 76 -8.11 18.87 6.40
C THR A 76 -9.31 19.72 6.85
N SER A 77 -9.28 20.10 8.14
CA SER A 77 -10.33 20.83 8.87
C SER A 77 -10.41 22.33 8.58
N THR A 78 -10.11 22.78 7.36
CA THR A 78 -10.39 24.16 6.98
C THR A 78 -11.91 24.35 6.87
N GLY A 79 -12.46 25.24 7.67
CA GLY A 79 -13.90 25.45 7.94
C GLY A 79 -14.74 25.99 6.77
N LEU A 80 -14.54 25.48 5.57
CA LEU A 80 -15.42 25.69 4.42
C LEU A 80 -16.12 24.36 4.10
N GLY A 81 -17.44 24.42 3.97
CA GLY A 81 -18.34 23.26 4.01
C GLY A 81 -18.12 22.18 2.92
N PRO A 82 -18.87 21.07 2.97
CA PRO A 82 -18.60 19.83 2.22
C PRO A 82 -18.82 19.89 0.70
N GLY A 83 -18.82 21.05 0.08
CA GLY A 83 -19.21 21.20 -1.32
C GLY A 83 -18.58 22.40 -1.97
N LEU A 84 -17.28 22.34 -2.26
CA LEU A 84 -16.68 22.83 -3.51
C LEU A 84 -15.17 22.54 -3.55
N GLU A 85 -14.75 21.28 -3.45
CA GLU A 85 -13.38 20.92 -3.82
C GLU A 85 -13.41 20.02 -5.06
N GLY A 86 -13.34 20.68 -6.22
CA GLY A 86 -12.78 20.07 -7.44
C GLY A 86 -11.28 19.76 -7.30
N ALA A 87 -10.83 19.34 -6.11
CA ALA A 87 -9.43 19.30 -5.67
C ALA A 87 -8.95 17.89 -5.31
N ILE A 88 -9.54 16.83 -5.88
CA ILE A 88 -9.11 15.45 -5.61
C ILE A 88 -7.72 15.18 -6.20
N GLY A 89 -7.45 15.67 -7.43
CA GLY A 89 -6.13 15.58 -8.07
C GLY A 89 -5.10 16.57 -7.50
N GLN A 90 -5.55 17.77 -7.09
CA GLN A 90 -4.70 18.78 -6.47
C GLN A 90 -4.28 18.39 -5.04
N GLY A 91 -5.15 17.72 -4.27
CA GLY A 91 -4.83 17.24 -2.92
C GLY A 91 -3.80 16.12 -2.89
N LEU A 92 -3.90 15.13 -3.80
CA LEU A 92 -2.90 14.06 -3.89
C LEU A 92 -1.52 14.59 -4.32
N GLU A 93 -1.50 15.49 -5.32
CA GLU A 93 -0.27 16.17 -5.74
C GLU A 93 0.34 16.95 -4.57
N GLY A 94 -0.48 17.68 -3.80
CA GLY A 94 -0.04 18.36 -2.57
C GLY A 94 0.64 17.41 -1.58
N ASN A 95 -0.01 16.30 -1.23
CA ASN A 95 0.53 15.33 -0.27
C ASN A 95 1.87 14.73 -0.72
N VAL A 96 2.03 14.43 -2.01
CA VAL A 96 3.29 13.92 -2.56
C VAL A 96 4.40 14.98 -2.46
N ILE A 97 4.10 16.24 -2.77
CA ILE A 97 5.05 17.35 -2.70
C ILE A 97 5.45 17.62 -1.23
N GLU A 98 4.51 17.61 -0.31
CA GLU A 98 4.77 17.81 1.12
C GLU A 98 5.63 16.70 1.71
N ALA A 99 5.35 15.44 1.38
CA ALA A 99 6.18 14.32 1.79
C ALA A 99 7.59 14.38 1.19
N TYR A 100 7.72 14.77 -0.09
CA TYR A 100 9.03 14.96 -0.72
C TYR A 100 9.82 16.09 -0.05
N ASN A 101 9.17 17.22 0.24
CA ASN A 101 9.76 18.33 1.00
C ASN A 101 10.22 17.86 2.39
N PHE A 102 9.41 17.09 3.10
CA PHE A 102 9.78 16.50 4.38
C PHE A 102 11.04 15.62 4.26
N CYS A 103 11.12 14.77 3.24
CA CYS A 103 12.32 13.97 2.96
C CYS A 103 13.55 14.87 2.70
N VAL A 104 13.45 15.88 1.85
CA VAL A 104 14.56 16.81 1.54
C VAL A 104 15.06 17.56 2.77
N LEU A 105 14.17 17.96 3.68
CA LEU A 105 14.55 18.70 4.88
C LEU A 105 15.23 17.83 5.94
N ASN A 106 14.95 16.53 5.96
CA ASN A 106 15.40 15.62 7.02
C ASN A 106 16.48 14.63 6.58
N TRP A 107 16.58 14.27 5.29
CA TRP A 107 17.51 13.27 4.81
C TRP A 107 18.97 13.74 4.80
N SER A 108 19.86 12.82 5.11
CA SER A 108 21.32 12.93 5.01
C SER A 108 21.87 11.63 4.43
N PRO A 109 23.05 11.64 3.76
CA PRO A 109 23.69 10.43 3.27
C PRO A 109 23.78 9.33 4.34
N GLY A 110 23.42 8.10 3.98
CA GLY A 110 23.29 6.96 4.89
C GLY A 110 21.90 6.78 5.55
N ASP A 111 21.01 7.76 5.50
CA ASP A 111 19.64 7.61 6.03
C ASP A 111 18.79 6.69 5.13
N LYS A 112 17.80 6.02 5.73
CA LYS A 112 16.88 5.12 5.03
C LYS A 112 15.47 5.71 4.95
N ILE A 113 14.77 5.38 3.86
CA ILE A 113 13.40 5.85 3.60
C ILE A 113 12.48 4.65 3.55
N MET A 114 11.34 4.75 4.23
CA MET A 114 10.28 3.75 4.20
C MET A 114 8.95 4.43 3.91
N CYS A 115 8.12 3.80 3.09
CA CYS A 115 6.80 4.30 2.74
C CYS A 115 5.74 3.25 3.07
N PHE A 116 4.73 3.64 3.84
CA PHE A 116 3.60 2.82 4.22
C PHE A 116 2.29 3.47 3.81
N GLY A 117 1.31 2.67 3.38
CA GLY A 117 -0.01 3.24 3.18
C GLY A 117 -1.14 2.25 2.93
N PHE A 118 -2.37 2.74 2.99
CA PHE A 118 -3.59 1.95 2.77
C PHE A 118 -4.46 2.61 1.70
N SER A 119 -5.03 1.83 0.78
CA SER A 119 -6.00 2.33 -0.22
C SER A 119 -5.43 3.44 -1.11
N ARG A 120 -6.03 4.63 -1.12
CA ARG A 120 -5.47 5.84 -1.72
C ARG A 120 -4.17 6.31 -1.05
N GLY A 121 -4.03 6.08 0.24
CA GLY A 121 -2.76 6.27 0.94
C GLY A 121 -1.68 5.32 0.44
N ALA A 122 -2.03 4.08 0.09
CA ALA A 122 -1.09 3.15 -0.56
C ALA A 122 -0.64 3.65 -1.93
N TYR A 123 -1.57 4.19 -2.73
CA TYR A 123 -1.24 4.88 -3.99
C TYR A 123 -0.25 6.03 -3.74
N THR A 124 -0.52 6.87 -2.73
CA THR A 124 0.32 8.02 -2.36
C THR A 124 1.73 7.59 -1.93
N ALA A 125 1.83 6.63 -1.02
CA ALA A 125 3.08 6.06 -0.55
C ALA A 125 3.93 5.47 -1.70
N ARG A 126 3.29 4.75 -2.62
CA ARG A 126 3.96 4.22 -3.83
C ARG A 126 4.39 5.32 -4.78
N THR A 127 3.62 6.40 -4.90
CA THR A 127 3.98 7.57 -5.72
C THR A 127 5.20 8.28 -5.15
N ILE A 128 5.24 8.48 -3.83
CA ILE A 128 6.37 9.10 -3.12
C ILE A 128 7.62 8.24 -3.29
N ALA A 129 7.52 6.93 -3.04
CA ALA A 129 8.61 5.99 -3.24
C ALA A 129 9.08 5.97 -4.71
N GLY A 130 8.15 5.97 -5.66
CA GLY A 130 8.43 6.03 -7.09
C GLY A 130 9.17 7.30 -7.48
N LEU A 131 8.71 8.46 -7.01
CA LEU A 131 9.32 9.77 -7.22
C LEU A 131 10.75 9.80 -6.68
N ILE A 132 10.95 9.43 -5.40
CA ILE A 132 12.28 9.36 -4.79
C ILE A 132 13.17 8.39 -5.58
N SER A 133 12.64 7.24 -6.00
CA SER A 133 13.40 6.26 -6.76
C SER A 133 13.79 6.69 -8.17
N ASP A 134 13.11 7.70 -8.71
CA ASP A 134 13.36 8.26 -10.05
C ASP A 134 14.27 9.48 -9.90
N ILE A 135 13.88 10.51 -9.14
CA ILE A 135 14.63 11.77 -9.06
C ILE A 135 15.58 11.88 -7.85
N GLY A 136 15.55 10.98 -6.88
CA GLY A 136 16.36 11.10 -5.65
C GLY A 136 15.98 12.30 -4.77
N ILE A 137 16.77 12.54 -3.73
CA ILE A 137 16.59 13.65 -2.79
C ILE A 137 17.65 14.72 -3.05
N CYS A 138 17.19 15.92 -3.42
CA CYS A 138 18.07 17.05 -3.67
C CYS A 138 18.58 17.73 -2.40
N SER A 139 19.57 18.62 -2.55
CA SER A 139 19.98 19.49 -1.45
C SER A 139 18.88 20.49 -1.08
N LYS A 140 18.84 20.88 0.20
CA LYS A 140 17.86 21.85 0.74
C LYS A 140 17.81 23.16 -0.07
N ARG A 141 18.95 23.60 -0.61
CA ARG A 141 19.04 24.81 -1.46
C ARG A 141 18.44 24.58 -2.85
N GLN A 142 18.65 23.40 -3.44
CA GLN A 142 18.16 23.10 -4.78
C GLN A 142 16.65 22.88 -4.83
N LEU A 143 15.99 22.64 -3.70
CA LEU A 143 14.54 22.48 -3.62
C LEU A 143 13.76 23.64 -4.28
N GLN A 144 14.33 24.84 -4.37
CA GLN A 144 13.76 25.97 -5.11
C GLN A 144 13.53 25.69 -6.61
N GLN A 145 14.25 24.74 -7.20
CA GLN A 145 14.15 24.32 -8.59
C GLN A 145 13.12 23.19 -8.79
N PHE A 146 12.60 22.61 -7.70
CA PHE A 146 11.63 21.52 -7.75
C PHE A 146 10.37 21.84 -8.57
N PRO A 147 9.76 23.04 -8.52
CA PRO A 147 8.57 23.34 -9.32
C PRO A 147 8.78 23.16 -10.83
N ASP A 148 9.96 23.55 -11.33
CA ASP A 148 10.32 23.40 -12.75
C ASP A 148 10.55 21.94 -13.11
N LEU A 149 11.28 21.20 -12.26
CA LEU A 149 11.52 19.77 -12.44
C LEU A 149 10.21 18.98 -12.41
N TRP A 150 9.32 19.29 -11.45
CA TRP A 150 8.02 18.67 -11.27
C TRP A 150 7.11 18.90 -12.49
N LYS A 151 7.14 20.10 -13.08
CA LYS A 151 6.42 20.41 -14.32
C LYS A 151 6.89 19.53 -15.48
N LEU A 152 8.19 19.24 -15.58
CA LEU A 152 8.75 18.34 -16.59
C LEU A 152 8.44 16.87 -16.29
N TYR A 153 8.54 16.48 -15.02
CA TYR A 153 8.19 15.14 -14.56
C TYR A 153 6.75 14.77 -14.95
N LYS A 154 5.80 15.71 -14.80
CA LYS A 154 4.40 15.54 -15.21
C LYS A 154 4.15 15.52 -16.72
N GLN A 155 5.06 16.04 -17.54
CA GLN A 155 4.90 16.06 -19.01
C GLN A 155 5.16 14.69 -19.67
N LYS A 156 5.64 13.73 -18.89
CA LYS A 156 5.84 12.35 -19.31
C LYS A 156 4.50 11.72 -19.70
N LYS A 157 4.16 11.76 -20.99
CA LYS A 157 3.07 10.97 -21.58
C LYS A 157 3.60 9.57 -21.88
N SER A 158 2.96 8.54 -21.34
CA SER A 158 3.18 7.18 -21.81
C SER A 158 2.52 7.01 -23.18
N GLY A 159 3.32 7.14 -24.25
CA GLY A 159 2.94 6.59 -25.55
C GLY A 159 2.71 5.09 -25.45
N ASP A 160 1.80 4.58 -26.27
CA ASP A 160 1.38 3.18 -26.30
C ASP A 160 2.56 2.18 -26.30
N ASP A 161 2.46 1.20 -25.40
CA ASP A 161 2.93 -0.19 -25.50
C ASP A 161 4.41 -0.58 -25.35
N GLU A 162 5.39 0.32 -25.18
CA GLU A 162 6.80 -0.11 -24.94
C GLU A 162 7.51 0.66 -23.82
N THR A 163 7.49 0.08 -22.61
CA THR A 163 8.27 0.48 -21.43
C THR A 163 8.00 1.91 -20.91
N ARG A 164 7.51 2.02 -19.66
CA ARG A 164 7.44 3.32 -18.98
C ARG A 164 8.87 3.84 -18.75
N LYS A 165 9.43 4.56 -19.73
CA LYS A 165 10.77 5.17 -19.66
C LYS A 165 10.96 5.89 -18.34
N ARG A 166 12.09 5.76 -17.64
CA ARG A 166 12.39 6.54 -16.42
C ARG A 166 12.38 8.04 -16.73
N PHE A 167 12.01 8.90 -15.77
CA PHE A 167 12.26 10.32 -15.96
C PHE A 167 13.74 10.61 -15.82
N TYR A 168 14.38 10.04 -14.80
CA TYR A 168 15.83 9.99 -14.71
C TYR A 168 16.42 9.27 -15.93
N GLY A 169 17.50 9.81 -16.47
CA GLY A 169 18.07 9.26 -17.70
C GLY A 169 17.31 9.64 -19.00
N SER A 170 16.18 10.35 -18.93
CA SER A 170 15.45 10.78 -20.13
C SER A 170 16.00 12.08 -20.72
N ALA A 171 15.71 12.33 -22.00
CA ALA A 171 16.00 13.60 -22.67
C ALA A 171 15.39 14.82 -21.96
N LEU A 172 14.24 14.67 -21.28
CA LEU A 172 13.64 15.73 -20.47
C LEU A 172 14.50 16.04 -19.25
N TYR A 173 14.98 15.01 -18.55
CA TYR A 173 15.85 15.17 -17.39
C TYR A 173 17.21 15.73 -17.76
N TYR A 174 17.88 15.21 -18.80
CA TYR A 174 19.17 15.74 -19.25
C TYR A 174 19.05 17.16 -19.79
N GLY A 175 18.02 17.48 -20.56
CA GLY A 175 17.77 18.84 -21.02
C GLY A 175 17.51 19.82 -19.87
N TRP A 176 16.98 19.36 -18.73
CA TRP A 176 16.84 20.16 -17.53
C TRP A 176 18.17 20.28 -16.75
N ARG A 177 18.92 19.18 -16.62
CA ARG A 177 20.18 19.09 -15.90
C ARG A 177 21.29 19.92 -16.56
N GLU A 178 21.52 19.67 -17.85
CA GLU A 178 22.57 20.29 -18.68
C GLU A 178 22.12 21.58 -19.36
N GLY A 179 20.82 21.85 -19.37
CA GLY A 179 20.23 22.97 -20.09
C GLY A 179 19.85 22.64 -21.54
N ARG A 180 18.96 23.47 -22.09
CA ARG A 180 18.47 23.40 -23.46
C ARG A 180 18.60 24.76 -24.11
N VAL A 181 19.42 24.81 -25.15
CA VAL A 181 19.60 25.99 -26.00
C VAL A 181 18.28 26.25 -26.76
N ALA A 182 17.87 27.51 -26.86
CA ALA A 182 16.63 27.88 -27.55
C ALA A 182 16.68 27.52 -29.04
N ASP A 183 15.57 27.01 -29.55
CA ASP A 183 15.46 26.56 -30.95
C ASP A 183 14.13 27.02 -31.56
N PRO A 184 14.14 28.03 -32.47
CA PRO A 184 15.32 28.67 -33.05
C PRO A 184 16.01 29.66 -32.10
N GLN A 185 17.33 29.83 -32.25
CA GLN A 185 18.05 30.92 -31.59
C GLN A 185 17.60 32.28 -32.14
N PRO A 186 17.38 33.30 -31.27
CA PRO A 186 17.18 34.67 -31.73
C PRO A 186 18.35 35.17 -32.58
N ASN A 187 18.09 36.16 -33.44
CA ASN A 187 19.15 36.79 -34.22
C ASN A 187 20.21 37.37 -33.29
N PRO A 188 21.51 37.38 -33.67
CA PRO A 188 22.58 37.87 -32.81
C PRO A 188 22.36 39.28 -32.21
N GLY A 189 21.71 40.18 -32.96
CA GLY A 189 21.39 41.54 -32.50
C GLY A 189 20.29 41.62 -31.43
N ASP A 190 19.48 40.57 -31.30
CA ASP A 190 18.39 40.49 -30.31
C ASP A 190 18.84 39.79 -29.00
N ARG A 191 20.12 39.37 -28.92
CA ARG A 191 20.66 38.63 -27.77
C ARG A 191 21.20 39.61 -26.72
N PRO A 192 20.74 39.54 -25.45
CA PRO A 192 21.11 40.52 -24.41
C PRO A 192 22.61 40.67 -24.15
N ASP A 193 23.38 39.59 -24.33
CA ASP A 193 24.82 39.49 -24.03
C ASP A 193 25.64 38.95 -25.22
N GLY A 194 25.01 38.77 -26.40
CA GLY A 194 25.62 38.12 -27.55
C GLY A 194 25.84 36.61 -27.40
N GLY A 195 25.49 36.02 -26.25
CA GLY A 195 25.64 34.60 -25.94
C GLY A 195 24.52 33.74 -26.53
N LEU A 196 24.53 32.44 -26.21
CA LEU A 196 23.40 31.56 -26.51
C LEU A 196 22.21 31.88 -25.61
N VAL A 197 21.02 31.93 -26.20
CA VAL A 197 19.76 32.02 -25.46
C VAL A 197 19.33 30.61 -25.06
N TRP A 198 18.86 30.45 -23.83
CA TRP A 198 18.49 29.14 -23.27
C TRP A 198 16.99 29.09 -23.02
N ASP A 199 16.32 28.08 -23.54
CA ASP A 199 14.94 27.75 -23.16
C ASP A 199 14.90 27.22 -21.72
N ILE A 200 15.91 26.42 -21.36
CA ILE A 200 16.11 25.89 -20.02
C ILE A 200 17.57 26.08 -19.66
N LYS A 201 17.85 26.79 -18.57
CA LYS A 201 19.23 26.92 -18.07
C LYS A 201 19.67 25.61 -17.41
N ALA A 202 20.98 25.35 -17.40
CA ALA A 202 21.52 24.20 -16.67
C ALA A 202 21.24 24.33 -15.17
N HIS A 203 20.80 23.22 -14.54
CA HIS A 203 20.51 23.15 -13.11
C HIS A 203 21.58 22.39 -12.32
N GLY A 204 22.44 21.64 -13.01
CA GLY A 204 23.50 20.82 -12.41
C GLY A 204 22.95 19.53 -11.79
N GLU A 205 23.80 18.82 -11.05
CA GLU A 205 23.42 17.57 -10.39
C GLU A 205 22.31 17.78 -9.36
N TRP A 206 21.20 17.07 -9.53
CA TRP A 206 20.04 17.23 -8.67
C TRP A 206 20.15 16.45 -7.36
N ALA A 207 20.56 15.19 -7.42
CA ALA A 207 20.59 14.27 -6.29
C ALA A 207 21.66 13.20 -6.49
N SER A 208 22.16 12.61 -5.40
CA SER A 208 23.09 11.48 -5.45
C SER A 208 22.34 10.17 -5.69
N GLU A 209 23.00 9.16 -6.26
CA GLU A 209 22.40 7.84 -6.47
C GLU A 209 21.93 7.17 -5.17
N GLU A 210 22.68 7.34 -4.07
CA GLU A 210 22.29 6.81 -2.75
C GLU A 210 20.94 7.39 -2.29
N SER A 211 20.66 8.66 -2.62
CA SER A 211 19.41 9.32 -2.24
C SER A 211 18.18 8.82 -2.99
N MET A 212 18.37 8.01 -4.04
CA MET A 212 17.29 7.37 -4.79
C MET A 212 16.82 6.07 -4.14
N GLU A 213 17.54 5.53 -3.16
CA GLU A 213 17.18 4.26 -2.54
C GLU A 213 16.00 4.41 -1.57
N VAL A 214 14.99 3.56 -1.77
CA VAL A 214 13.89 3.36 -0.84
C VAL A 214 14.04 1.97 -0.23
N GLU A 215 14.15 1.91 1.09
CA GLU A 215 14.41 0.66 1.81
C GLU A 215 13.16 -0.23 1.81
N VAL A 216 12.01 0.33 2.20
CA VAL A 216 10.76 -0.42 2.33
C VAL A 216 9.57 0.33 1.72
N VAL A 217 8.72 -0.39 0.99
CA VAL A 217 7.37 0.02 0.63
C VAL A 217 6.39 -1.03 1.15
N GLY A 218 5.62 -0.71 2.19
CA GLY A 218 4.63 -1.62 2.79
C GLY A 218 3.21 -1.09 2.60
N VAL A 219 2.37 -1.77 1.83
CA VAL A 219 1.03 -1.25 1.50
C VAL A 219 -0.09 -2.23 1.80
N PHE A 220 -1.22 -1.68 2.22
CA PHE A 220 -2.49 -2.39 2.39
C PHE A 220 -3.38 -2.03 1.19
N ASP A 221 -3.74 -3.04 0.42
CA ASP A 221 -4.74 -3.04 -0.63
C ASP A 221 -4.73 -1.82 -1.58
N THR A 222 -3.65 -1.63 -2.33
CA THR A 222 -3.55 -0.54 -3.31
C THR A 222 -4.63 -0.65 -4.39
N VAL A 223 -5.43 0.40 -4.59
CA VAL A 223 -6.47 0.46 -5.63
C VAL A 223 -6.11 1.45 -6.73
N GLY A 224 -6.41 1.08 -7.99
CA GLY A 224 -5.96 1.82 -9.19
C GLY A 224 -6.91 2.90 -9.70
N ALA A 225 -8.11 3.05 -9.12
CA ALA A 225 -9.07 4.07 -9.55
C ALA A 225 -8.79 5.41 -8.85
N LEU A 226 -8.12 6.31 -9.56
CA LEU A 226 -8.15 7.74 -9.27
C LEU A 226 -9.51 8.30 -9.67
N GLY A 227 -10.37 8.45 -8.70
CA GLY A 227 -11.69 9.06 -8.83
C GLY A 227 -12.49 8.69 -7.59
N LEU A 228 -13.09 9.67 -6.91
CA LEU A 228 -14.10 9.35 -5.91
C LEU A 228 -15.19 8.52 -6.61
N PRO A 229 -15.58 7.35 -6.07
CA PRO A 229 -16.89 6.81 -6.41
C PRO A 229 -17.94 7.86 -6.00
N GLU A 230 -19.02 7.97 -6.77
CA GLU A 230 -20.18 8.79 -6.42
C GLU A 230 -20.49 8.68 -4.92
N VAL A 231 -20.41 9.77 -4.19
CA VAL A 231 -20.90 9.86 -2.81
C VAL A 231 -22.01 10.91 -2.80
N PHE A 232 -23.18 10.54 -2.28
CA PHE A 232 -24.38 11.40 -2.10
C PHE A 232 -25.23 11.79 -3.32
N GLY A 233 -25.38 10.94 -4.35
CA GLY A 233 -26.47 11.07 -5.32
C GLY A 233 -26.42 12.31 -6.21
N MET A 234 -25.24 12.89 -6.40
CA MET A 234 -24.98 13.96 -7.37
C MET A 234 -24.25 13.37 -8.57
N GLU A 235 -24.84 13.47 -9.76
CA GLU A 235 -24.14 13.20 -11.02
C GLU A 235 -22.97 14.18 -11.14
N LEU A 236 -21.73 13.67 -11.16
CA LEU A 236 -20.57 14.51 -11.39
C LEU A 236 -20.36 14.75 -12.89
N PRO A 237 -19.91 15.96 -13.31
CA PRO A 237 -19.77 16.28 -14.73
C PRO A 237 -18.58 15.52 -15.33
N LYS A 238 -18.66 15.13 -16.61
CA LYS A 238 -17.71 14.23 -17.34
C LYS A 238 -16.20 14.53 -17.24
N TRP A 239 -15.76 15.64 -16.65
CA TRP A 239 -14.35 15.93 -16.34
C TRP A 239 -13.86 15.32 -15.01
N THR A 240 -14.76 14.82 -14.15
CA THR A 240 -14.41 14.10 -12.91
C THR A 240 -14.26 12.59 -13.11
N THR A 241 -14.85 12.04 -14.16
CA THR A 241 -14.37 10.80 -14.78
C THR A 241 -13.05 11.15 -15.43
N ILE A 242 -11.96 10.91 -14.69
CA ILE A 242 -10.60 11.10 -15.15
C ILE A 242 -10.36 10.13 -16.32
N SER A 243 -10.70 10.59 -17.53
CA SER A 243 -10.34 9.95 -18.79
C SER A 243 -8.85 10.07 -19.10
N ASP A 244 -8.09 10.78 -18.28
CA ASP A 244 -6.62 10.85 -18.31
C ASP A 244 -6.09 10.47 -16.92
N LYS A 245 -6.00 9.17 -16.62
CA LYS A 245 -5.33 8.68 -15.39
C LYS A 245 -3.98 9.43 -15.29
N PRO A 246 -3.66 10.23 -14.24
CA PRO A 246 -2.31 10.77 -14.12
C PRO A 246 -1.32 9.60 -14.13
N GLU A 247 -0.56 9.52 -15.22
CA GLU A 247 0.25 8.38 -15.66
C GLU A 247 1.54 8.22 -14.85
N TRP A 248 1.60 8.74 -13.61
CA TRP A 248 2.77 8.80 -12.73
C TRP A 248 3.05 7.48 -12.01
N HIS A 249 2.67 6.38 -12.63
CA HIS A 249 2.45 5.12 -11.94
C HIS A 249 3.20 3.98 -12.58
N ASN A 250 4.36 3.70 -11.98
CA ASN A 250 5.10 2.51 -12.33
C ASN A 250 4.63 1.33 -11.49
N VAL A 251 3.92 0.39 -12.14
CA VAL A 251 3.64 -0.92 -11.55
C VAL A 251 4.81 -1.89 -11.73
N GLU A 252 5.83 -1.52 -12.52
CA GLU A 252 7.13 -2.19 -12.48
C GLU A 252 7.89 -1.75 -11.23
N LEU A 253 8.35 -2.72 -10.44
CA LEU A 253 9.11 -2.42 -9.23
C LEU A 253 10.49 -1.86 -9.60
N SER A 254 10.74 -0.61 -9.23
CA SER A 254 12.02 0.09 -9.42
C SER A 254 13.20 -0.69 -8.83
N ALA A 255 14.35 -0.69 -9.52
CA ALA A 255 15.59 -1.27 -9.00
C ALA A 255 16.03 -0.63 -7.67
N ASN A 256 15.66 0.63 -7.44
CA ASN A 256 16.00 1.41 -6.25
C ASN A 256 15.07 1.17 -5.04
N ILE A 257 13.96 0.42 -5.20
CA ILE A 257 13.10 0.01 -4.07
C ILE A 257 13.53 -1.39 -3.60
N LYS A 258 14.12 -1.53 -2.42
CA LYS A 258 14.68 -2.83 -1.98
C LYS A 258 13.61 -3.83 -1.58
N HIS A 259 12.69 -3.43 -0.70
CA HIS A 259 11.66 -4.32 -0.17
C HIS A 259 10.27 -3.78 -0.45
N ALA A 260 9.40 -4.59 -1.04
CA ALA A 260 8.02 -4.23 -1.33
C ALA A 260 7.07 -5.32 -0.81
N PHE A 261 6.17 -4.92 0.09
CA PHE A 261 5.21 -5.80 0.75
C PHE A 261 3.80 -5.27 0.49
N GLN A 262 2.89 -6.11 -0.01
CA GLN A 262 1.51 -5.72 -0.26
C GLN A 262 0.50 -6.75 0.27
N ALA A 263 -0.35 -6.35 1.22
CA ALA A 263 -1.52 -7.13 1.61
C ALA A 263 -2.68 -6.83 0.66
N LEU A 264 -3.44 -7.85 0.23
CA LEU A 264 -4.50 -7.73 -0.77
C LEU A 264 -5.81 -8.37 -0.30
N ALA A 265 -6.93 -7.73 -0.62
CA ALA A 265 -8.28 -8.26 -0.39
C ALA A 265 -8.64 -9.29 -1.48
N LEU A 266 -8.97 -10.51 -1.08
CA LEU A 266 -9.36 -11.58 -2.00
C LEU A 266 -10.83 -11.47 -2.44
N ASP A 267 -11.72 -11.04 -1.55
CA ASP A 267 -13.17 -11.04 -1.79
C ASP A 267 -13.69 -9.71 -2.35
N GLU A 268 -12.84 -8.71 -2.56
CA GLU A 268 -13.25 -7.43 -3.14
C GLU A 268 -13.72 -7.58 -4.59
N HIS A 269 -14.83 -6.94 -4.93
CA HIS A 269 -15.45 -7.01 -6.25
C HIS A 269 -16.01 -5.68 -6.76
N ARG A 270 -15.86 -4.58 -6.00
CA ARG A 270 -16.17 -3.24 -6.52
C ARG A 270 -15.18 -2.92 -7.62
N GLU A 271 -15.67 -2.58 -8.80
CA GLU A 271 -14.81 -2.31 -9.96
C GLU A 271 -13.83 -1.14 -9.69
N ALA A 272 -14.29 -0.11 -8.96
CA ALA A 272 -13.45 0.99 -8.48
C ALA A 272 -12.31 0.57 -7.55
N PHE A 273 -12.39 -0.62 -6.93
CA PHE A 273 -11.39 -1.18 -6.04
C PHE A 273 -10.55 -2.25 -6.73
N THR A 274 -10.37 -2.14 -8.04
CA THR A 274 -9.44 -2.97 -8.81
C THR A 274 -8.03 -2.84 -8.22
N PRO A 275 -7.37 -3.96 -7.85
CA PRO A 275 -6.08 -3.92 -7.19
C PRO A 275 -4.98 -3.53 -8.18
N THR A 276 -3.96 -2.85 -7.67
CA THR A 276 -2.75 -2.50 -8.42
C THR A 276 -1.57 -3.27 -7.84
N LEU A 277 -1.07 -4.27 -8.57
CA LEU A 277 0.07 -5.08 -8.14
C LEU A 277 1.39 -4.50 -8.65
N TYR A 278 2.48 -4.81 -7.95
CA TYR A 278 3.82 -4.71 -8.52
C TYR A 278 4.13 -5.91 -9.41
N TYR A 279 5.01 -5.73 -10.39
CA TYR A 279 5.69 -6.83 -11.07
C TYR A 279 7.18 -6.54 -11.21
N ILE A 280 7.98 -7.59 -11.31
CA ILE A 280 9.40 -7.54 -11.64
C ILE A 280 9.57 -8.09 -13.06
N LYS A 281 10.07 -7.26 -13.98
CA LYS A 281 10.45 -7.73 -15.31
C LYS A 281 11.68 -8.62 -15.18
N LYS A 282 11.70 -9.72 -15.93
CA LYS A 282 12.88 -10.59 -16.00
C LYS A 282 14.08 -9.78 -16.51
N PRO A 283 15.19 -9.70 -15.75
CA PRO A 283 16.37 -8.98 -16.19
C PRO A 283 16.98 -9.60 -17.45
N GLU A 284 17.48 -8.75 -18.33
CA GLU A 284 18.27 -9.09 -19.51
C GLU A 284 19.76 -9.23 -19.13
N ASP A 285 20.59 -9.80 -20.01
CA ASP A 285 22.02 -9.94 -19.76
C ASP A 285 22.77 -8.84 -20.51
N PHE A 286 23.30 -7.85 -19.78
CA PHE A 286 24.18 -6.81 -20.34
C PHE A 286 25.58 -6.94 -19.75
N THR A 287 26.59 -6.89 -20.61
CA THR A 287 28.00 -6.91 -20.24
C THR A 287 28.50 -5.51 -19.87
N ASP A 288 29.50 -5.43 -19.00
CA ASP A 288 30.14 -4.16 -18.64
C ASP A 288 30.72 -3.44 -19.88
N ALA A 289 31.17 -4.21 -20.89
CA ALA A 289 31.68 -3.67 -22.14
C ALA A 289 30.59 -2.99 -22.99
N GLU A 290 29.36 -3.52 -23.01
CA GLU A 290 28.24 -2.90 -23.72
C GLU A 290 27.81 -1.60 -23.04
N ILE A 291 27.79 -1.58 -21.71
CA ILE A 291 27.48 -0.39 -20.90
C ILE A 291 28.55 0.68 -21.15
N GLU A 292 29.83 0.32 -21.06
CA GLU A 292 30.94 1.24 -21.27
C GLU A 292 30.97 1.80 -22.70
N ALA A 293 30.61 1.00 -23.70
CA ALA A 293 30.48 1.46 -25.08
C ALA A 293 29.38 2.53 -25.23
N GLN A 294 28.21 2.35 -24.62
CA GLN A 294 27.15 3.37 -24.64
C GLN A 294 27.54 4.61 -23.83
N ARG A 295 28.22 4.43 -22.70
CA ARG A 295 28.73 5.51 -21.86
C ARG A 295 29.74 6.38 -22.63
N THR A 296 30.68 5.74 -23.33
CA THR A 296 31.63 6.43 -24.21
C THR A 296 30.93 7.24 -25.30
N ILE A 297 29.87 6.71 -25.93
CA ILE A 297 29.08 7.45 -26.93
C ILE A 297 28.43 8.69 -26.30
N SER A 298 27.81 8.52 -25.13
CA SER A 298 27.18 9.61 -24.38
C SER A 298 28.20 10.70 -24.02
N ASP A 299 29.32 10.32 -23.42
CA ASP A 299 30.33 11.24 -22.91
C ASP A 299 31.00 12.03 -24.04
N ASN A 300 31.32 11.37 -25.16
CA ASN A 300 31.88 12.04 -26.34
C ASN A 300 30.89 13.04 -26.95
N ALA A 301 29.62 12.65 -27.11
CA ALA A 301 28.59 13.54 -27.64
C ALA A 301 28.34 14.73 -26.71
N HIS A 302 28.37 14.51 -25.39
CA HIS A 302 28.26 15.57 -24.39
C HIS A 302 29.45 16.53 -24.44
N ALA A 303 30.68 16.03 -24.49
CA ALA A 303 31.89 16.85 -24.56
C ALA A 303 31.88 17.73 -25.81
N GLU A 304 31.57 17.17 -26.98
CA GLU A 304 31.49 17.94 -28.22
C GLU A 304 30.36 18.99 -28.17
N TRP A 305 29.20 18.63 -27.62
CA TRP A 305 28.09 19.56 -27.44
C TRP A 305 28.45 20.70 -26.49
N TYR A 306 29.15 20.40 -25.39
CA TYR A 306 29.59 21.37 -24.40
C TYR A 306 30.59 22.35 -25.02
N ASP A 307 31.60 21.86 -25.74
CA ASP A 307 32.57 22.71 -26.44
C ASP A 307 31.87 23.66 -27.43
N MET A 308 30.86 23.18 -28.15
CA MET A 308 30.07 24.00 -29.07
C MET A 308 29.34 25.15 -28.37
N CYS A 309 28.93 25.00 -27.11
CA CYS A 309 28.26 26.07 -26.36
C CYS A 309 29.14 27.33 -26.19
N PHE A 310 30.46 27.17 -26.30
CA PHE A 310 31.43 28.26 -26.18
C PHE A 310 32.03 28.70 -27.51
N THR A 311 31.61 28.08 -28.62
CA THR A 311 32.04 28.53 -29.96
C THR A 311 31.31 29.80 -30.37
N PRO A 312 31.95 30.75 -31.09
CA PRO A 312 31.30 32.02 -31.45
C PRO A 312 30.09 31.87 -32.40
N HIS A 313 30.09 30.84 -33.26
CA HIS A 313 29.05 30.60 -34.27
C HIS A 313 28.73 29.10 -34.35
N PRO A 314 28.08 28.52 -33.34
CA PRO A 314 27.80 27.09 -33.33
C PRO A 314 26.75 26.72 -34.39
N SER A 315 26.89 25.53 -34.98
CA SER A 315 25.83 24.93 -35.79
C SER A 315 24.73 24.39 -34.88
N PHE A 316 23.56 25.02 -34.88
CA PHE A 316 22.42 24.59 -34.05
C PHE A 316 21.86 23.23 -34.44
N GLU A 317 21.89 22.88 -35.73
CA GLU A 317 21.52 21.56 -36.21
C GLU A 317 22.42 20.49 -35.60
N LYS A 318 23.75 20.71 -35.65
CA LYS A 318 24.72 19.79 -35.05
C LYS A 318 24.58 19.71 -33.52
N MET A 319 24.32 20.82 -32.84
CA MET A 319 24.05 20.79 -31.38
C MET A 319 22.80 19.95 -31.06
N ARG A 320 21.74 20.05 -31.88
CA ARG A 320 20.53 19.24 -31.71
C ARG A 320 20.81 17.75 -31.91
N ASP A 321 21.59 17.41 -32.93
CA ASP A 321 21.98 16.03 -33.22
C ASP A 321 22.85 15.44 -32.10
N LEU A 322 23.84 16.18 -31.61
CA LEU A 322 24.69 15.76 -30.50
C LEU A 322 23.90 15.56 -29.20
N ALA A 323 22.98 16.48 -28.89
CA ALA A 323 22.10 16.35 -27.73
C ALA A 323 21.22 15.09 -27.83
N LYS A 324 20.68 14.82 -29.02
CA LYS A 324 19.88 13.60 -29.27
C LYS A 324 20.71 12.33 -29.12
N ILE A 325 21.93 12.28 -29.68
CA ILE A 325 22.84 11.13 -29.56
C ILE A 325 23.19 10.88 -28.09
N ARG A 326 23.56 11.93 -27.36
CA ARG A 326 23.84 11.88 -25.92
C ARG A 326 22.64 11.32 -25.16
N ASP A 327 21.45 11.90 -25.35
CA ASP A 327 20.26 11.53 -24.59
C ASP A 327 19.84 10.08 -24.85
N GLU A 328 19.88 9.62 -26.12
CA GLU A 328 19.59 8.23 -26.49
C GLU A 328 20.62 7.24 -25.93
N ALA A 329 21.91 7.58 -25.96
CA ALA A 329 22.97 6.75 -25.41
C ALA A 329 22.87 6.67 -23.87
N THR A 330 22.58 7.79 -23.21
CA THR A 330 22.48 7.81 -21.76
C THR A 330 21.24 7.08 -21.26
N GLU A 331 20.11 7.19 -21.95
CA GLU A 331 18.91 6.40 -21.65
C GLU A 331 19.21 4.89 -21.68
N LYS A 332 20.02 4.45 -22.66
CA LYS A 332 20.47 3.06 -22.76
C LYS A 332 21.38 2.67 -21.59
N VAL A 333 22.36 3.51 -21.24
CA VAL A 333 23.25 3.28 -20.08
C VAL A 333 22.43 3.08 -18.80
N VAL A 334 21.55 4.04 -18.48
CA VAL A 334 20.72 3.98 -17.27
C VAL A 334 19.87 2.71 -17.26
N LYS A 335 19.23 2.36 -18.38
CA LYS A 335 18.44 1.13 -18.49
C LYS A 335 19.27 -0.13 -18.24
N MET A 336 20.47 -0.22 -18.81
CA MET A 336 21.35 -1.39 -18.64
C MET A 336 21.89 -1.50 -17.21
N GLU A 337 22.27 -0.38 -16.60
CA GLU A 337 22.77 -0.32 -15.23
C GLU A 337 21.68 -0.67 -14.21
N GLU A 338 20.47 -0.13 -14.37
CA GLU A 338 19.32 -0.51 -13.54
C GLU A 338 18.98 -1.99 -13.69
N ASN A 339 19.05 -2.52 -14.91
CA ASN A 339 18.84 -3.94 -15.16
C ASN A 339 19.90 -4.80 -14.43
N ASN A 340 21.17 -4.42 -14.50
CA ASN A 340 22.25 -5.14 -13.80
C ASN A 340 22.13 -5.00 -12.28
N LYS A 341 21.73 -3.81 -11.78
CA LYS A 341 21.40 -3.58 -10.36
C LYS A 341 20.25 -4.48 -9.90
N MET A 342 19.15 -4.52 -10.67
CA MET A 342 18.00 -5.39 -10.42
C MET A 342 18.42 -6.86 -10.39
N LYS A 343 19.15 -7.32 -11.41
CA LYS A 343 19.66 -8.71 -11.50
C LYS A 343 20.52 -9.08 -10.29
N LYS A 344 21.45 -8.20 -9.90
CA LYS A 344 22.30 -8.39 -8.72
C LYS A 344 21.43 -8.51 -7.47
N ALA A 345 20.54 -7.55 -7.23
CA ALA A 345 19.69 -7.51 -6.04
C ALA A 345 18.76 -8.74 -5.92
N LEU A 346 18.25 -9.25 -7.05
CA LEU A 346 17.47 -10.49 -7.08
C LEU A 346 18.33 -11.72 -6.75
N SER A 347 19.57 -11.77 -7.27
CA SER A 347 20.48 -12.89 -7.02
C SER A 347 21.05 -12.94 -5.60
N THR A 348 21.23 -11.78 -4.96
CA THR A 348 21.72 -11.65 -3.58
C THR A 348 20.61 -11.76 -2.54
N GLY A 349 19.34 -11.65 -2.96
CA GLY A 349 18.19 -11.59 -2.06
C GLY A 349 18.04 -10.21 -1.37
N GLU A 350 18.81 -9.20 -1.79
CA GLU A 350 18.68 -7.83 -1.31
C GLU A 350 17.36 -7.17 -1.76
N LYS A 351 16.73 -7.70 -2.81
CA LYS A 351 15.41 -7.28 -3.26
C LYS A 351 14.34 -8.33 -2.95
N VAL A 352 13.27 -7.88 -2.30
CA VAL A 352 12.12 -8.74 -1.94
C VAL A 352 10.84 -8.09 -2.44
N LEU A 353 10.01 -8.89 -3.12
CA LEU A 353 8.64 -8.53 -3.49
C LEU A 353 7.72 -9.64 -2.98
N GLU A 354 6.76 -9.29 -2.13
CA GLU A 354 5.78 -10.24 -1.59
C GLU A 354 4.39 -9.58 -1.59
N GLN A 355 3.44 -10.21 -2.29
CA GLN A 355 2.08 -9.72 -2.41
C GLN A 355 1.12 -10.81 -1.93
N VAL A 356 0.51 -10.63 -0.76
CA VAL A 356 -0.24 -11.69 -0.08
C VAL A 356 -1.73 -11.37 -0.05
N TRP A 357 -2.53 -12.30 -0.57
CA TRP A 357 -3.98 -12.24 -0.58
C TRP A 357 -4.56 -12.81 0.71
N PHE A 358 -5.47 -12.07 1.32
CA PHE A 358 -6.20 -12.45 2.54
C PHE A 358 -7.70 -12.49 2.26
N PRO A 359 -8.47 -13.33 2.98
CA PRO A 359 -9.92 -13.29 2.87
C PRO A 359 -10.43 -11.91 3.29
N GLY A 360 -11.53 -11.47 2.69
CA GLY A 360 -12.24 -10.23 2.98
C GLY A 360 -12.17 -9.15 1.91
N TYR A 361 -12.91 -8.07 2.19
CA TYR A 361 -13.01 -6.87 1.37
C TYR A 361 -11.91 -5.87 1.72
N HIS A 362 -11.81 -4.79 0.94
CA HIS A 362 -10.83 -3.72 1.12
C HIS A 362 -10.62 -3.26 2.57
N ILE A 363 -11.71 -3.04 3.32
CA ILE A 363 -11.64 -2.55 4.71
C ILE A 363 -11.11 -3.60 5.68
N HIS A 364 -11.26 -4.89 5.38
CA HIS A 364 -10.72 -5.98 6.20
C HIS A 364 -9.20 -6.13 6.06
N ILE A 365 -8.59 -5.43 5.10
CA ILE A 365 -7.14 -5.45 4.90
C ILE A 365 -6.48 -4.25 5.54
N GLY A 366 -7.02 -3.05 5.33
CA GLY A 366 -6.46 -1.82 5.89
C GLY A 366 -7.02 -1.41 7.23
N GLY A 367 -8.18 -1.93 7.63
CA GLY A 367 -8.88 -1.56 8.84
C GLY A 367 -9.44 -0.13 8.86
N GLY A 368 -10.09 0.22 9.97
CA GLY A 368 -10.67 1.54 10.20
C GLY A 368 -12.15 1.65 9.81
N SER A 369 -12.92 0.57 9.96
CA SER A 369 -14.35 0.58 9.72
C SER A 369 -15.08 1.49 10.72
N SER A 370 -15.91 2.41 10.23
CA SER A 370 -16.78 3.22 11.09
C SER A 370 -17.84 2.38 11.79
N ASP A 371 -18.17 1.20 11.24
CA ASP A 371 -19.11 0.27 11.85
C ASP A 371 -18.58 -0.29 13.18
N THR A 372 -17.27 -0.37 13.34
CA THR A 372 -16.62 -0.74 14.61
C THR A 372 -17.03 0.20 15.76
N LEU A 373 -17.18 1.52 15.49
CA LEU A 373 -17.65 2.48 16.51
C LEU A 373 -19.10 2.25 16.92
N LEU A 374 -19.90 1.67 16.03
CA LEU A 374 -21.29 1.30 16.29
C LEU A 374 -21.43 -0.09 16.92
N ASN A 375 -20.31 -0.71 17.29
CA ASN A 375 -20.20 -2.12 17.70
C ASN A 375 -20.81 -3.08 16.66
N LYS A 376 -20.65 -2.77 15.37
CA LYS A 376 -21.10 -3.56 14.23
C LYS A 376 -19.93 -4.24 13.53
N ASP A 377 -20.26 -5.11 12.58
CA ASP A 377 -19.29 -5.83 11.74
C ASP A 377 -18.34 -6.74 12.54
N ASN A 378 -17.21 -7.14 11.94
CA ASN A 378 -16.18 -7.97 12.55
C ASN A 378 -15.22 -7.23 13.51
N MET A 379 -15.49 -5.95 13.83
CA MET A 379 -14.74 -5.19 14.82
C MET A 379 -13.20 -5.19 14.61
N GLU A 380 -12.74 -5.10 13.37
CA GLU A 380 -11.32 -5.12 12.98
C GLU A 380 -10.60 -6.46 13.19
N GLU A 381 -11.32 -7.56 13.45
CA GLU A 381 -10.71 -8.88 13.63
C GLU A 381 -9.92 -9.31 12.38
N MET A 382 -10.49 -9.06 11.20
CA MET A 382 -9.87 -9.46 9.94
C MET A 382 -8.68 -8.58 9.54
N SER A 383 -8.67 -7.30 9.92
CA SER A 383 -7.55 -6.40 9.66
C SER A 383 -6.39 -6.64 10.62
N ASN A 384 -6.60 -7.37 11.72
CA ASN A 384 -5.53 -7.68 12.66
C ASN A 384 -4.47 -8.62 12.08
N ILE A 385 -4.89 -9.66 11.33
CA ILE A 385 -3.92 -10.60 10.75
C ILE A 385 -3.10 -9.96 9.63
N THR A 386 -3.66 -9.02 8.88
CA THR A 386 -2.91 -8.28 7.85
C THR A 386 -1.91 -7.31 8.46
N LEU A 387 -2.25 -6.67 9.60
CA LEU A 387 -1.30 -5.89 10.38
C LEU A 387 -0.16 -6.77 10.90
N ALA A 388 -0.49 -7.91 11.51
CA ALA A 388 0.50 -8.85 12.02
C ALA A 388 1.46 -9.32 10.92
N TRP A 389 0.94 -9.68 9.75
CA TRP A 389 1.74 -10.02 8.58
C TRP A 389 2.68 -8.87 8.16
N MET A 390 2.17 -7.63 8.09
CA MET A 390 3.01 -6.47 7.74
C MET A 390 4.11 -6.24 8.79
N LEU A 391 3.79 -6.37 10.08
CA LEU A 391 4.76 -6.22 11.17
C LEU A 391 5.91 -7.23 11.05
N ASP A 392 5.60 -8.49 10.71
CA ASP A 392 6.61 -9.52 10.43
C ASP A 392 7.52 -9.15 9.25
N GLN A 393 6.96 -8.57 8.19
CA GLN A 393 7.74 -8.20 7.00
C GLN A 393 8.70 -7.03 7.28
N ILE A 394 8.31 -6.12 8.18
CA ILE A 394 9.04 -4.87 8.41
C ILE A 394 9.91 -4.88 9.66
N GLU A 395 9.80 -5.90 10.53
CA GLU A 395 10.47 -5.95 11.84
C GLU A 395 11.99 -5.72 11.74
N LYS A 396 12.62 -6.19 10.67
CA LYS A 396 14.06 -6.02 10.43
C LYS A 396 14.46 -4.57 10.12
N TYR A 397 13.54 -3.77 9.61
CA TYR A 397 13.79 -2.42 9.08
C TYR A 397 13.20 -1.33 9.96
N VAL A 398 12.14 -1.63 10.72
CA VAL A 398 11.41 -0.67 11.56
C VAL A 398 11.29 -1.25 12.96
N SER A 399 11.76 -0.51 13.96
CA SER A 399 11.55 -0.91 15.36
C SER A 399 10.15 -0.52 15.80
N ILE A 400 9.43 -1.50 16.33
CA ILE A 400 8.04 -1.40 16.79
C ILE A 400 7.99 -1.58 18.30
N ASP A 401 7.22 -0.75 18.98
CA ASP A 401 6.82 -0.92 20.37
C ASP A 401 5.78 -2.05 20.45
N ARG A 402 6.26 -3.21 20.89
CA ARG A 402 5.43 -4.42 21.06
C ARG A 402 4.40 -4.26 22.16
N GLU A 403 4.62 -3.39 23.15
CA GLU A 403 3.65 -3.18 24.23
C GLU A 403 2.44 -2.42 23.73
N VAL A 404 2.63 -1.39 22.89
CA VAL A 404 1.51 -0.68 22.23
C VAL A 404 0.63 -1.63 21.41
N ILE A 405 1.23 -2.57 20.68
CA ILE A 405 0.48 -3.57 19.91
C ILE A 405 -0.29 -4.53 20.82
N LYS A 406 0.31 -4.96 21.94
CA LYS A 406 -0.37 -5.82 22.92
C LYS A 406 -1.53 -5.11 23.60
N GLU A 407 -1.33 -3.85 24.01
CA GLU A 407 -2.37 -3.03 24.64
C GLU A 407 -3.57 -2.83 23.71
N ASP A 408 -3.36 -2.54 22.41
CA ASP A 408 -4.45 -2.47 21.42
C ASP A 408 -5.21 -3.81 21.31
N GLY A 409 -4.50 -4.94 21.43
CA GLY A 409 -5.12 -6.27 21.51
C GLY A 409 -5.96 -6.46 22.76
N TYR A 410 -5.43 -6.11 23.94
CA TYR A 410 -6.13 -6.24 25.22
C TYR A 410 -7.37 -5.33 25.31
N ASP A 411 -7.28 -4.10 24.83
CA ASP A 411 -8.41 -3.17 24.80
C ASP A 411 -9.56 -3.73 23.95
N ARG A 412 -9.22 -4.33 22.80
CA ARG A 412 -10.21 -4.95 21.91
C ARG A 412 -10.84 -6.20 22.54
N GLN A 413 -10.04 -7.06 23.17
CA GLN A 413 -10.53 -8.21 23.93
C GLN A 413 -11.46 -7.79 25.08
N GLY A 414 -11.07 -6.77 25.84
CA GLY A 414 -11.89 -6.19 26.91
C GLY A 414 -13.22 -5.68 26.37
N LYS A 415 -13.21 -5.03 25.20
CA LYS A 415 -14.42 -4.58 24.52
C LYS A 415 -15.32 -5.74 24.10
N PHE A 416 -14.76 -6.84 23.59
CA PHE A 416 -15.54 -8.05 23.27
C PHE A 416 -16.17 -8.68 24.51
N ALA A 417 -15.42 -8.79 25.61
CA ALA A 417 -15.96 -9.29 26.87
C ALA A 417 -17.14 -8.45 27.36
N GLN A 418 -17.03 -7.11 27.26
CA GLN A 418 -18.13 -6.19 27.58
C GLN A 418 -19.35 -6.45 26.69
N LEU A 419 -19.18 -6.47 25.37
CA LEU A 419 -20.30 -6.65 24.42
C LEU A 419 -20.97 -8.02 24.57
N ASN A 420 -20.19 -9.08 24.83
CA ASN A 420 -20.74 -10.41 25.08
C ASN A 420 -21.53 -10.47 26.38
N ASN A 421 -21.09 -9.77 27.43
CA ASN A 421 -21.84 -9.67 28.68
C ASN A 421 -23.16 -8.90 28.47
N GLU A 422 -23.13 -7.77 27.76
CA GLU A 422 -24.33 -7.00 27.39
C GLU A 422 -25.33 -7.85 26.59
N ARG A 423 -24.84 -8.63 25.62
CA ARG A 423 -25.63 -9.62 24.87
C ARG A 423 -26.26 -10.66 25.80
N GLN A 424 -25.48 -11.25 26.70
CA GLN A 424 -25.96 -12.30 27.60
C GLN A 424 -27.08 -11.78 28.51
N VAL A 425 -26.90 -10.58 29.07
CA VAL A 425 -27.94 -9.88 29.86
C VAL A 425 -29.20 -9.66 29.03
N HIS A 426 -29.08 -9.30 27.75
CA HIS A 426 -30.23 -9.14 26.89
C HIS A 426 -30.95 -10.45 26.60
N LEU A 427 -30.23 -11.52 26.23
CA LEU A 427 -30.82 -12.83 25.97
C LEU A 427 -31.52 -13.42 27.20
N ASP A 428 -30.99 -13.17 28.39
CA ASP A 428 -31.62 -13.60 29.63
C ASP A 428 -32.91 -12.81 29.90
N ARG A 429 -32.94 -11.49 29.62
CA ARG A 429 -34.18 -10.69 29.66
C ARG A 429 -35.21 -11.18 28.63
N GLU A 430 -34.81 -11.58 27.43
CA GLU A 430 -35.73 -12.13 26.43
C GLU A 430 -36.33 -13.46 26.88
N LYS A 431 -35.52 -14.37 27.43
CA LYS A 431 -36.02 -15.64 28.01
C LYS A 431 -36.96 -15.42 29.19
N GLU A 432 -36.73 -14.38 30.00
CA GLU A 432 -37.67 -14.00 31.05
C GLU A 432 -38.98 -13.46 30.46
N ARG A 433 -38.92 -12.65 29.38
CA ARG A 433 -40.10 -12.14 28.65
C ARG A 433 -40.94 -13.26 28.04
N GLU A 434 -40.32 -14.33 27.53
CA GLU A 434 -41.03 -15.51 27.01
C GLU A 434 -41.80 -16.28 28.09
N LYS A 435 -41.41 -16.10 29.37
CA LYS A 435 -42.08 -16.71 30.53
C LYS A 435 -43.10 -15.77 31.19
N GLU A 436 -43.25 -14.54 30.72
CA GLU A 436 -44.24 -13.58 31.25
C GLU A 436 -45.67 -14.03 30.94
N GLY A 437 -46.52 -14.10 31.97
CA GLY A 437 -47.95 -14.32 31.80
C GLY A 437 -48.66 -13.08 31.21
N TRP A 438 -49.81 -13.28 30.55
CA TRP A 438 -50.57 -12.22 29.85
C TRP A 438 -50.83 -10.94 30.69
N GLY A 439 -51.01 -11.08 32.01
CA GLY A 439 -51.21 -9.94 32.93
C GLY A 439 -49.97 -9.08 33.18
N GLN A 440 -48.77 -9.68 33.25
CA GLN A 440 -47.51 -8.93 33.38
C GLN A 440 -47.15 -8.19 32.09
N TRP A 441 -47.39 -8.84 30.94
CA TRP A 441 -47.24 -8.24 29.62
C TRP A 441 -48.13 -7.00 29.45
N MET A 442 -49.42 -7.08 29.83
CA MET A 442 -50.39 -5.97 29.80
C MET A 442 -49.94 -4.80 30.70
N TRP A 443 -49.50 -5.08 31.92
CA TRP A 443 -49.05 -4.05 32.87
C TRP A 443 -47.80 -3.31 32.40
N ARG A 444 -46.85 -4.02 31.79
CA ARG A 444 -45.62 -3.44 31.21
C ARG A 444 -45.92 -2.57 30.00
N ASN A 445 -46.74 -3.04 29.06
CA ASN A 445 -47.12 -2.24 27.89
C ASN A 445 -47.98 -1.02 28.27
N GLY A 446 -48.80 -1.14 29.31
CA GLY A 446 -49.51 0.00 29.90
C GLY A 446 -48.57 1.05 30.50
N LYS A 447 -47.49 0.63 31.17
CA LYS A 447 -46.43 1.54 31.65
C LYS A 447 -45.58 2.12 30.53
N TRP A 448 -45.30 1.38 29.45
CA TRP A 448 -44.56 1.88 28.28
C TRP A 448 -45.32 3.01 27.57
N ALA A 449 -46.65 2.89 27.47
CA ALA A 449 -47.50 3.96 26.96
C ALA A 449 -47.45 5.22 27.87
N ALA A 450 -47.37 5.04 29.19
CA ALA A 450 -47.23 6.14 30.15
C ALA A 450 -45.80 6.72 30.24
N SER A 451 -44.76 5.92 30.01
CA SER A 451 -43.35 6.33 30.14
C SER A 451 -42.81 7.06 28.92
N LYS A 452 -43.45 6.93 27.75
CA LYS A 452 -43.15 7.77 26.57
C LYS A 452 -43.35 9.27 26.81
N VAL A 453 -44.07 9.65 27.86
CA VAL A 453 -44.28 11.06 28.25
C VAL A 453 -43.24 11.55 29.28
N ALA A 454 -42.42 10.65 29.87
CA ALA A 454 -41.56 11.01 31.00
C ALA A 454 -40.03 10.90 30.78
N HIS A 455 -39.48 10.01 29.94
CA HIS A 455 -38.02 9.99 29.67
C HIS A 455 -37.66 9.33 28.33
N PRO A 456 -36.81 9.93 27.48
CA PRO A 456 -36.27 9.32 26.27
C PRO A 456 -35.02 8.46 26.57
N LEU A 457 -35.09 7.59 27.59
CA LEU A 457 -33.94 6.77 27.99
C LEU A 457 -34.09 5.33 27.49
N THR A 458 -33.07 4.94 26.70
CA THR A 458 -32.67 3.60 26.25
C THR A 458 -33.55 2.90 25.22
N GLU A 459 -33.48 3.33 23.96
CA GLU A 459 -33.50 2.34 22.88
C GLU A 459 -32.26 1.44 23.07
N GLU A 460 -32.47 0.13 23.21
CA GLU A 460 -31.39 -0.86 23.26
C GLU A 460 -30.64 -0.81 21.92
N LYS A 461 -29.48 -0.14 21.89
CA LYS A 461 -28.65 0.00 20.69
C LYS A 461 -28.18 -1.38 20.20
N ASN A 462 -28.35 -1.65 18.91
CA ASN A 462 -27.71 -2.68 18.07
C ASN A 462 -27.15 -3.90 18.82
N ILE A 463 -28.01 -4.83 19.22
CA ILE A 463 -27.58 -6.05 19.93
C ILE A 463 -27.10 -7.08 18.92
N HIS A 464 -25.86 -7.55 19.10
CA HIS A 464 -25.32 -8.67 18.34
C HIS A 464 -25.76 -9.99 18.95
N TYR A 465 -26.34 -10.87 18.13
CA TYR A 465 -26.89 -12.16 18.57
C TYR A 465 -25.85 -13.30 18.56
N GLU A 466 -24.66 -13.09 18.00
CA GLU A 466 -23.53 -14.04 18.06
C GLU A 466 -22.47 -13.57 19.07
N ASP A 467 -21.75 -14.52 19.68
CA ASP A 467 -20.60 -14.23 20.56
C ASP A 467 -19.45 -13.62 19.74
N ARG A 468 -18.92 -12.48 20.18
CA ARG A 468 -17.74 -11.84 19.59
C ARG A 468 -16.46 -12.43 20.15
N ARG A 469 -15.51 -12.81 19.31
CA ARG A 469 -14.21 -13.37 19.71
C ARG A 469 -13.21 -13.05 18.62
N HIS A 470 -11.96 -12.81 19.00
CA HIS A 470 -10.88 -12.76 18.02
C HIS A 470 -10.85 -14.05 17.20
N ALA A 471 -11.21 -13.93 15.93
CA ALA A 471 -11.13 -15.03 14.99
C ALA A 471 -9.95 -14.81 14.05
N TRP A 472 -9.05 -15.80 14.00
CA TRP A 472 -8.00 -15.86 12.97
C TRP A 472 -8.63 -16.06 11.59
N GLY A 473 -9.10 -15.00 10.95
CA GLY A 473 -9.73 -15.02 9.62
C GLY A 473 -11.19 -15.51 9.56
N LEU A 474 -11.91 -15.69 10.69
CA LEU A 474 -13.34 -16.04 10.68
C LEU A 474 -14.29 -14.85 10.91
N GLY A 475 -13.77 -13.63 11.04
CA GLY A 475 -14.60 -12.44 11.18
C GLY A 475 -15.68 -12.36 10.09
N ASP A 476 -16.81 -11.74 10.42
CA ASP A 476 -17.92 -11.57 9.50
C ASP A 476 -17.51 -10.80 8.25
N LEU A 477 -18.03 -11.25 7.10
CA LEU A 477 -17.86 -10.57 5.81
C LEU A 477 -19.14 -9.81 5.49
N ASN A 478 -19.25 -8.60 6.03
CA ASN A 478 -20.33 -7.71 5.63
C ASN A 478 -19.93 -7.00 4.35
N ASP A 479 -20.58 -7.38 3.24
CA ASP A 479 -20.39 -6.70 1.99
C ASP A 479 -20.94 -5.27 2.09
N SER A 480 -20.04 -4.30 2.14
CA SER A 480 -20.36 -2.86 2.14
C SER A 480 -20.85 -2.36 0.78
N PHE A 481 -21.16 -3.25 -0.18
CA PHE A 481 -21.78 -2.97 -1.47
C PHE A 481 -23.22 -2.44 -1.31
N THR A 482 -23.32 -1.21 -0.82
CA THR A 482 -24.56 -0.43 -0.80
C THR A 482 -25.09 -0.21 -2.21
N THR A 483 -26.38 0.07 -2.35
CA THR A 483 -27.07 0.36 -3.63
C THR A 483 -26.35 1.39 -4.49
N MET A 484 -25.54 2.26 -3.88
CA MET A 484 -24.70 3.28 -4.52
C MET A 484 -23.58 2.72 -5.41
N TYR A 485 -22.97 1.58 -5.06
CA TYR A 485 -21.86 1.01 -5.84
C TYR A 485 -22.32 0.12 -7.01
N LYS A 486 -23.61 -0.25 -7.05
CA LYS A 486 -24.19 -1.07 -8.13
C LYS A 486 -24.11 -0.39 -9.50
N ALA A 487 -24.09 0.94 -9.54
CA ALA A 487 -24.00 1.71 -10.78
C ALA A 487 -22.61 1.64 -11.44
N ASN A 488 -21.54 1.41 -10.66
CA ASN A 488 -20.15 1.40 -11.12
C ASN A 488 -19.64 0.02 -11.56
N GLY A 489 -20.51 -0.98 -11.60
CA GLY A 489 -20.13 -2.35 -11.96
C GLY A 489 -19.56 -3.16 -10.79
N SER A 490 -19.62 -4.48 -10.95
CA SER A 490 -19.05 -5.46 -10.03
C SER A 490 -18.16 -6.39 -10.84
N LYS A 491 -16.87 -6.39 -10.51
CA LYS A 491 -15.86 -7.25 -11.12
C LYS A 491 -15.03 -7.88 -10.00
N PRO A 492 -15.28 -9.15 -9.68
CA PRO A 492 -14.50 -9.88 -8.70
C PRO A 492 -13.01 -9.88 -8.99
N ARG A 493 -12.21 -9.95 -7.92
CA ARG A 493 -10.77 -10.02 -8.09
C ARG A 493 -10.30 -11.38 -8.60
N THR A 494 -9.24 -11.35 -9.40
CA THR A 494 -8.67 -12.53 -10.04
C THR A 494 -7.17 -12.63 -9.76
N PRO A 495 -6.76 -13.17 -8.59
CA PRO A 495 -5.36 -13.41 -8.26
C PRO A 495 -4.58 -14.07 -9.42
N GLY A 496 -3.36 -13.60 -9.67
CA GLY A 496 -2.50 -14.04 -10.78
C GLY A 496 -2.73 -13.35 -12.13
N ARG A 497 -3.73 -12.45 -12.25
CA ARG A 497 -4.15 -11.88 -13.56
C ARG A 497 -4.01 -10.36 -13.70
N TYR A 498 -3.27 -9.70 -12.82
CA TYR A 498 -3.17 -8.23 -12.79
C TYR A 498 -1.91 -7.63 -13.45
N ALA A 499 -0.91 -8.45 -13.78
CA ALA A 499 0.29 -8.02 -14.50
C ALA A 499 0.30 -8.55 -15.94
N LEU A 500 -0.73 -8.20 -16.72
CA LEU A 500 -0.90 -8.63 -18.11
C LEU A 500 -0.88 -7.43 -19.08
N ASP A 501 -0.31 -7.60 -20.26
CA ASP A 501 -0.37 -6.63 -21.36
C ASP A 501 -1.77 -6.61 -22.03
N LYS A 502 -1.98 -5.71 -23.00
CA LYS A 502 -3.26 -5.62 -23.76
C LYS A 502 -3.61 -6.90 -24.52
N LYS A 503 -2.64 -7.77 -24.78
CA LYS A 503 -2.78 -9.06 -25.48
C LYS A 503 -2.94 -10.24 -24.51
N GLY A 504 -2.85 -9.99 -23.20
CA GLY A 504 -2.96 -11.00 -22.15
C GLY A 504 -1.65 -11.70 -21.76
N ASN A 505 -0.49 -11.24 -22.24
CA ASN A 505 0.81 -11.81 -21.86
C ASN A 505 1.28 -11.25 -20.51
N LYS A 506 2.00 -12.06 -19.71
CA LYS A 506 2.58 -11.62 -18.43
C LYS A 506 3.64 -10.53 -18.66
N LEU A 507 3.50 -9.40 -17.96
CA LEU A 507 4.46 -8.30 -17.95
C LEU A 507 5.73 -8.64 -17.13
N GLY A 508 5.58 -9.46 -16.10
CA GLY A 508 6.63 -9.87 -15.19
C GLY A 508 6.11 -10.75 -14.05
N GLU A 509 7.00 -11.08 -13.12
CA GLU A 509 6.67 -11.88 -11.94
C GLU A 509 6.08 -11.00 -10.85
N THR A 510 4.92 -11.40 -10.30
CA THR A 510 4.20 -10.64 -9.27
C THR A 510 4.49 -11.15 -7.85
N HIS A 511 5.04 -12.36 -7.69
CA HIS A 511 5.32 -12.94 -6.36
C HIS A 511 4.08 -12.91 -5.44
N GLU A 512 2.97 -13.43 -5.96
CA GLU A 512 1.69 -13.51 -5.25
C GLU A 512 1.59 -14.78 -4.39
N TYR A 513 0.99 -14.66 -3.21
CA TYR A 513 0.73 -15.77 -2.28
C TYR A 513 -0.68 -15.66 -1.70
N ILE A 514 -1.28 -16.78 -1.27
CA ILE A 514 -2.54 -16.79 -0.52
C ILE A 514 -2.25 -17.08 0.95
N HIS A 515 -2.79 -16.28 1.87
CA HIS A 515 -2.56 -16.48 3.30
C HIS A 515 -3.29 -17.74 3.84
N PRO A 516 -2.70 -18.53 4.77
CA PRO A 516 -3.30 -19.72 5.36
C PRO A 516 -4.67 -19.52 6.02
N THR A 517 -4.99 -18.29 6.48
CA THR A 517 -6.33 -17.96 6.98
C THR A 517 -7.42 -18.25 5.97
N THR A 518 -7.13 -18.20 4.67
CA THR A 518 -8.09 -18.54 3.62
C THR A 518 -8.50 -20.01 3.70
N GLY A 519 -7.51 -20.91 3.77
CA GLY A 519 -7.74 -22.35 3.92
C GLY A 519 -8.44 -22.69 5.24
N PHE A 520 -8.03 -22.04 6.34
CA PHE A 520 -8.68 -22.19 7.63
C PHE A 520 -10.15 -21.74 7.60
N ARG A 521 -10.44 -20.57 7.02
CA ARG A 521 -11.80 -20.04 6.89
C ARG A 521 -12.71 -20.98 6.11
N VAL A 522 -12.24 -21.50 4.97
CA VAL A 522 -12.98 -22.51 4.18
C VAL A 522 -13.29 -23.74 5.05
N GLN A 523 -12.31 -24.26 5.78
CA GLN A 523 -12.48 -25.45 6.61
C GLN A 523 -13.55 -25.24 7.70
N GLN A 524 -13.48 -24.14 8.45
CA GLN A 524 -14.39 -23.89 9.57
C GLN A 524 -15.82 -23.60 9.11
N LEU A 525 -15.98 -22.80 8.06
CA LEU A 525 -17.32 -22.43 7.59
C LEU A 525 -18.02 -23.59 6.86
N ASN A 526 -17.27 -24.44 6.15
CA ASN A 526 -17.83 -25.69 5.62
C ASN A 526 -18.27 -26.65 6.73
N LYS A 527 -17.52 -26.72 7.84
CA LYS A 527 -17.91 -27.51 9.01
C LYS A 527 -19.20 -26.97 9.64
N LYS A 528 -19.30 -25.66 9.86
CA LYS A 528 -20.52 -24.99 10.37
C LYS A 528 -21.73 -25.24 9.46
N ALA A 529 -21.54 -25.18 8.14
CA ALA A 529 -22.56 -25.48 7.16
C ALA A 529 -23.07 -26.93 7.25
N GLU A 530 -22.17 -27.91 7.39
CA GLU A 530 -22.53 -29.32 7.50
C GLU A 530 -23.24 -29.64 8.82
N GLU A 531 -22.81 -29.04 9.93
CA GLU A 531 -23.50 -29.16 11.22
C GLU A 531 -24.93 -28.62 11.15
N ALA A 532 -25.13 -27.45 10.53
CA ALA A 532 -26.46 -26.87 10.31
C ALA A 532 -27.36 -27.77 9.44
N ARG A 533 -26.78 -28.39 8.39
CA ARG A 533 -27.48 -29.35 7.53
C ARG A 533 -27.99 -30.57 8.31
N ILE A 534 -27.18 -31.09 9.23
CA ILE A 534 -27.52 -32.27 10.05
C ILE A 534 -28.58 -31.93 11.10
N GLN A 535 -28.50 -30.74 11.72
CA GLN A 535 -29.37 -30.35 12.83
C GLN A 535 -30.82 -30.04 12.42
N LYS A 536 -31.16 -30.02 11.12
CA LYS A 536 -32.51 -29.71 10.57
C LYS A 536 -33.14 -28.48 11.23
N ASP A 537 -32.34 -27.45 11.50
CA ASP A 537 -32.85 -26.23 12.11
C ASP A 537 -33.63 -25.41 11.08
N HIS A 538 -34.87 -25.84 10.79
CA HIS A 538 -35.79 -25.18 9.87
C HIS A 538 -36.36 -23.86 10.42
N ARG A 539 -35.94 -23.43 11.64
CA ARG A 539 -36.47 -22.21 12.29
C ARG A 539 -35.81 -20.93 11.77
N ASN A 540 -34.65 -21.01 11.14
CA ASN A 540 -34.02 -19.90 10.43
C ASN A 540 -33.93 -20.23 8.94
N HIS A 541 -34.68 -19.47 8.12
CA HIS A 541 -34.80 -19.61 6.67
C HIS A 541 -33.51 -19.34 5.85
N LYS A 542 -32.30 -19.57 6.39
CA LYS A 542 -31.05 -19.46 5.62
C LYS A 542 -30.68 -20.82 5.04
N ASN A 543 -30.35 -20.87 3.75
CA ASN A 543 -29.84 -22.09 3.13
C ASN A 543 -28.48 -22.42 3.78
N TRP A 544 -28.30 -23.64 4.29
CA TRP A 544 -27.04 -24.06 4.94
C TRP A 544 -25.83 -23.92 4.00
N GLU A 545 -26.06 -23.95 2.68
CA GLU A 545 -25.02 -23.69 1.68
C GLU A 545 -24.48 -22.26 1.74
N ASP A 546 -25.30 -21.28 2.15
CA ASP A 546 -24.89 -19.87 2.29
C ASP A 546 -23.90 -19.67 3.44
N LEU A 547 -23.75 -20.67 4.32
CA LEU A 547 -22.75 -20.66 5.39
C LEU A 547 -21.35 -21.04 4.88
N LYS A 548 -21.23 -21.65 3.68
CA LYS A 548 -19.94 -22.01 3.11
C LYS A 548 -19.21 -20.76 2.62
N TYR A 549 -17.92 -20.68 2.93
CA TYR A 549 -17.08 -19.63 2.35
C TYR A 549 -16.45 -20.07 1.04
N ARG A 550 -16.59 -19.22 0.03
CA ARG A 550 -15.95 -19.36 -1.27
C ARG A 550 -15.39 -18.00 -1.67
N PRO A 551 -14.10 -17.90 -2.02
CA PRO A 551 -13.54 -16.66 -2.54
C PRO A 551 -14.34 -16.12 -3.72
N ILE A 552 -14.69 -14.83 -3.69
CA ILE A 552 -15.55 -14.21 -4.71
C ILE A 552 -14.82 -14.16 -6.07
N GLY A 553 -15.49 -14.57 -7.16
CA GLY A 553 -15.00 -14.33 -8.53
C GLY A 553 -14.55 -15.52 -9.36
N VAL A 554 -14.58 -16.71 -8.80
CA VAL A 554 -14.29 -17.95 -9.53
C VAL A 554 -15.57 -18.40 -10.24
N LYS A 555 -15.53 -18.49 -11.57
CA LYS A 555 -16.70 -18.85 -12.37
C LYS A 555 -17.09 -20.30 -12.04
N ASP A 556 -18.30 -20.50 -11.53
CA ASP A 556 -18.82 -21.81 -11.11
C ASP A 556 -17.99 -22.49 -9.98
N ASP A 557 -17.41 -21.69 -9.06
CA ASP A 557 -16.79 -22.11 -7.78
C ASP A 557 -15.64 -23.15 -7.84
N GLU A 558 -14.91 -23.24 -8.95
CA GLU A 558 -13.78 -24.18 -9.06
C GLU A 558 -12.47 -23.60 -8.50
N TYR A 559 -12.43 -23.47 -7.18
CA TYR A 559 -11.21 -23.21 -6.42
C TYR A 559 -10.81 -24.44 -5.60
N LYS A 560 -9.50 -24.70 -5.50
CA LYS A 560 -8.98 -25.84 -4.73
C LYS A 560 -7.66 -25.53 -4.05
N ARG A 561 -7.60 -25.73 -2.74
CA ARG A 561 -6.35 -25.86 -1.98
C ARG A 561 -5.81 -27.28 -2.11
N GLN A 562 -4.54 -27.44 -2.45
CA GLN A 562 -3.90 -28.76 -2.58
C GLN A 562 -2.46 -28.79 -2.06
N LYS A 563 -1.96 -30.01 -1.78
CA LYS A 563 -0.59 -30.25 -1.33
C LYS A 563 0.35 -30.29 -2.54
N LYS A 564 1.44 -29.53 -2.50
CA LYS A 564 2.54 -29.58 -3.48
C LYS A 564 3.58 -30.59 -3.02
N VAL A 565 3.84 -31.60 -3.83
CA VAL A 565 4.67 -32.75 -3.48
C VAL A 565 5.94 -32.76 -4.34
N ASN A 566 7.10 -33.05 -3.73
CA ASN A 566 8.35 -33.19 -4.48
C ASN A 566 8.46 -34.57 -5.17
N LYS A 567 9.56 -34.81 -5.90
CA LYS A 567 9.81 -36.07 -6.61
C LYS A 567 9.82 -37.30 -5.70
N GLN A 568 10.04 -37.13 -4.40
CA GLN A 568 10.12 -38.19 -3.38
C GLN A 568 8.80 -38.43 -2.64
N GLY A 569 7.71 -37.73 -3.00
CA GLY A 569 6.43 -37.89 -2.31
C GLY A 569 6.27 -37.04 -1.04
N LYS A 570 7.27 -36.21 -0.68
CA LYS A 570 7.21 -35.32 0.48
C LYS A 570 6.45 -34.03 0.14
N VAL A 571 5.56 -33.61 1.04
CA VAL A 571 4.84 -32.32 0.92
C VAL A 571 5.84 -31.18 1.18
N THR A 572 5.89 -30.22 0.27
CA THR A 572 6.85 -29.09 0.31
C THR A 572 6.18 -27.74 0.51
N ALA A 573 4.93 -27.62 0.09
CA ALA A 573 4.11 -26.43 0.25
C ALA A 573 2.62 -26.79 0.08
N TYR A 574 1.75 -25.84 0.38
CA TYR A 574 0.39 -25.84 -0.14
C TYR A 574 0.28 -24.83 -1.27
N GLU A 575 -0.67 -25.04 -2.16
CA GLU A 575 -0.97 -24.14 -3.27
C GLU A 575 -2.48 -24.08 -3.52
N TYR A 576 -2.91 -23.00 -4.13
CA TYR A 576 -4.29 -22.70 -4.46
C TYR A 576 -4.45 -22.62 -5.96
N VAL A 577 -5.33 -23.46 -6.48
CA VAL A 577 -5.68 -23.53 -7.90
C VAL A 577 -6.99 -22.77 -8.10
N PHE A 578 -6.93 -21.72 -8.91
CA PHE A 578 -8.06 -20.90 -9.32
C PHE A 578 -8.39 -21.20 -10.79
N LYS A 579 -9.59 -21.71 -11.06
CA LYS A 579 -10.05 -21.91 -12.43
C LYS A 579 -10.96 -20.78 -12.87
N TYR A 580 -10.45 -19.95 -13.77
CA TYR A 580 -11.20 -18.89 -14.42
C TYR A 580 -11.84 -19.40 -15.71
N LYS A 581 -12.70 -18.58 -16.34
CA LYS A 581 -13.43 -18.94 -17.57
C LYS A 581 -12.52 -19.44 -18.70
N ASP A 582 -11.32 -18.87 -18.77
CA ASP A 582 -10.38 -18.92 -19.89
C ASP A 582 -8.99 -19.44 -19.51
N CYS A 583 -8.67 -19.53 -18.21
CA CYS A 583 -7.37 -20.02 -17.75
C CYS A 583 -7.45 -20.65 -16.36
N THR A 584 -6.37 -21.32 -15.95
CA THR A 584 -6.16 -21.79 -14.58
C THR A 584 -4.89 -21.16 -14.04
N GLU A 585 -4.98 -20.48 -12.90
CA GLU A 585 -3.83 -19.93 -12.19
C GLU A 585 -3.59 -20.73 -10.91
N THR A 586 -2.32 -20.94 -10.58
CA THR A 586 -1.91 -21.60 -9.34
C THR A 586 -1.01 -20.67 -8.54
N LEU A 587 -1.40 -20.36 -7.32
CA LEU A 587 -0.64 -19.50 -6.40
C LEU A 587 -0.17 -20.29 -5.17
N PRO A 588 1.07 -20.10 -4.71
CA PRO A 588 1.56 -20.71 -3.47
C PRO A 588 0.80 -20.19 -2.24
N GLU A 589 0.67 -21.04 -1.22
CA GLU A 589 0.26 -20.59 0.11
C GLU A 589 1.43 -19.88 0.81
N TRP A 590 1.13 -18.78 1.50
CA TRP A 590 2.10 -18.06 2.33
C TRP A 590 2.60 -18.92 3.48
N ARG A 591 3.89 -18.78 3.81
CA ARG A 591 4.52 -19.55 4.88
C ARG A 591 4.64 -18.68 6.13
N LEU A 592 3.97 -19.09 7.20
CA LEU A 592 4.08 -18.44 8.50
C LEU A 592 5.53 -18.44 9.00
N GLY A 593 5.90 -17.35 9.67
CA GLY A 593 7.22 -17.16 10.26
C GLY A 593 7.55 -18.10 11.42
N ASP A 594 8.58 -17.72 12.17
CA ASP A 594 9.05 -18.46 13.33
C ASP A 594 8.03 -18.46 14.50
N ALA A 595 8.36 -19.14 15.60
CA ALA A 595 7.44 -19.30 16.74
C ALA A 595 6.99 -17.99 17.40
N ASN A 596 7.75 -16.89 17.23
CA ASN A 596 7.52 -15.62 17.91
C ASN A 596 7.11 -14.49 16.96
N CYS A 597 6.87 -14.81 15.69
CA CYS A 597 6.42 -13.86 14.69
C CYS A 597 5.02 -13.32 15.04
N TYR A 598 4.73 -12.08 14.65
CA TYR A 598 3.48 -11.39 14.91
C TYR A 598 2.27 -12.16 14.37
N GLU A 599 2.38 -12.77 13.17
CA GLU A 599 1.31 -13.60 12.59
C GLU A 599 0.90 -14.74 13.53
N ARG A 600 1.86 -15.38 14.21
CA ARG A 600 1.58 -16.47 15.16
C ARG A 600 1.05 -15.97 16.49
N LEU A 601 1.51 -14.81 16.94
CA LEU A 601 0.96 -14.14 18.12
C LEU A 601 -0.48 -13.68 17.89
N ALA A 602 -0.87 -13.40 16.65
CA ALA A 602 -2.24 -13.06 16.26
C ALA A 602 -3.17 -14.28 16.10
N ILE A 603 -2.67 -15.51 16.24
CA ILE A 603 -3.50 -16.72 16.21
C ILE A 603 -4.26 -16.82 17.53
N GLU A 604 -5.59 -16.85 17.43
CA GLU A 604 -6.47 -17.05 18.56
C GLU A 604 -7.51 -18.13 18.26
N GLY A 605 -7.82 -18.93 19.29
CA GLY A 605 -8.78 -20.03 19.24
C GLY A 605 -8.15 -21.40 18.95
N SER A 606 -8.64 -22.43 19.66
CA SER A 606 -8.13 -23.81 19.57
C SER A 606 -8.14 -24.35 18.14
N ALA A 607 -9.21 -24.10 17.39
CA ALA A 607 -9.32 -24.54 16.00
C ALA A 607 -8.25 -23.93 15.09
N ALA A 608 -7.87 -22.66 15.31
CA ALA A 608 -6.82 -21.99 14.56
C ALA A 608 -5.45 -22.54 14.91
N TYR A 609 -5.17 -22.74 16.21
CA TYR A 609 -3.95 -23.42 16.65
C TYR A 609 -3.81 -24.82 16.06
N ASP A 610 -4.89 -25.61 16.08
CA ASP A 610 -4.88 -26.97 15.54
C ASP A 610 -4.65 -26.97 14.02
N HIS A 611 -5.19 -25.98 13.31
CA HIS A 611 -4.94 -25.80 11.87
C HIS A 611 -3.46 -25.48 11.57
N VAL A 612 -2.86 -24.56 12.33
CA VAL A 612 -1.45 -24.19 12.15
C VAL A 612 -0.50 -25.32 12.59
N ASP A 613 -0.81 -26.02 13.68
CA ASP A 613 -0.04 -27.19 14.12
C ASP A 613 -0.05 -28.33 13.07
N GLU A 614 -1.19 -28.53 12.39
CA GLU A 614 -1.27 -29.48 11.27
C GLU A 614 -0.46 -29.01 10.05
N LEU A 615 -0.47 -27.70 9.77
CA LEU A 615 0.35 -27.11 8.71
C LEU A 615 1.84 -27.33 8.98
N ASP A 616 2.31 -27.00 10.18
CA ASP A 616 3.71 -27.17 10.60
C ASP A 616 4.13 -28.64 10.61
N ARG A 617 3.25 -29.54 11.09
CA ARG A 617 3.50 -30.98 11.05
C ARG A 617 3.62 -31.50 9.62
N THR A 618 2.72 -31.08 8.73
CA THR A 618 2.74 -31.51 7.32
C THR A 618 3.96 -30.98 6.58
N LEU A 619 4.39 -29.76 6.86
CA LEU A 619 5.54 -29.11 6.24
C LEU A 619 6.87 -29.43 6.96
N GLU A 620 6.82 -30.21 8.04
CA GLU A 620 7.95 -30.57 8.89
C GLU A 620 8.80 -29.35 9.30
N THR A 621 8.14 -28.24 9.67
CA THR A 621 8.84 -26.99 10.01
C THR A 621 9.61 -27.08 11.33
N GLY A 622 9.22 -28.01 12.21
CA GLY A 622 9.76 -28.12 13.57
C GLY A 622 9.28 -27.01 14.51
N ILE A 623 8.36 -26.15 14.06
CA ILE A 623 7.84 -25.03 14.82
C ILE A 623 6.65 -25.50 15.66
N LYS A 624 6.56 -25.02 16.89
CA LYS A 624 5.41 -25.22 17.78
C LYS A 624 4.84 -23.85 18.13
N THR A 625 3.61 -23.58 17.68
CA THR A 625 2.93 -22.33 17.96
C THR A 625 2.66 -22.19 19.46
N VAL A 626 3.05 -21.06 20.04
CA VAL A 626 2.72 -20.76 21.43
C VAL A 626 1.22 -20.53 21.53
N ARG A 627 0.55 -21.34 22.37
CA ARG A 627 -0.87 -21.16 22.66
C ARG A 627 -1.00 -20.12 23.76
N LEU A 628 -1.62 -19.00 23.45
CA LEU A 628 -1.91 -17.97 24.43
C LEU A 628 -3.11 -18.45 25.27
N ALA A 629 -2.92 -18.51 26.59
CA ALA A 629 -3.99 -18.79 27.53
C ALA A 629 -4.75 -17.49 27.75
N PHE A 630 -5.86 -17.31 27.03
CA PHE A 630 -6.79 -16.22 27.25
C PHE A 630 -8.08 -16.78 27.87
#